data_AF-A0A075A5L6-F1
#
_entry.id   AF-A0A075A5L6-F1
#
_cell.length_a   1.000
_cell.length_b   1.000
_cell.length_c   1.000
_cell.angle_alpha   90.00
_cell.angle_beta   90.00
_cell.angle_gamma   90.00
#
_symmetry.space_group_name_H-M   'P 1'
#
loop_
_entity.id
_entity.type
_entity.pdbx_description
1 polymer ?
#
loop_
_entity_poly.entity_id
_entity_poly.type
_entity_poly.pdbx_seq_one_letter_code
_entity_poly.pdbx_strand_id
1 'polypeptide(L)'
;CWVPQEFTKSWEEYAENLCWVSNTYFLLPNEEIPTDQVDYEKVKFIGYYQWVVIVMAGQAMLSWVPHLLWRVGSRRLPLLLKSAREAAIPDRELRLKAVSCLVATLEEQAESQSRFRRIKSLLNRCLCGVTPNARLTTLFLLVRMLFVANSVGQIYMMKRFTGFNSTLFGMKLLQDLSAGVEWERTGHFPRVTYCTIKVRKMGQT
;
A
#
# COMPACT_ATOMS: atom_id res chain seq x y z
N CYS A 1 28.05 13.96 -8.29
CA CYS A 1 27.91 13.30 -9.61
C CYS A 1 29.22 13.39 -10.40
N TRP A 2 29.47 12.53 -11.39
CA TRP A 2 30.62 12.72 -12.31
C TRP A 2 30.28 13.84 -13.30
N VAL A 3 31.08 14.90 -13.31
CA VAL A 3 30.89 16.08 -14.16
C VAL A 3 32.17 16.40 -14.94
N PRO A 4 32.10 17.14 -16.06
CA PRO A 4 33.28 17.52 -16.84
C PRO A 4 34.28 18.33 -16.01
N GLN A 5 35.57 18.20 -16.34
CA GLN A 5 36.65 18.88 -15.62
C GLN A 5 36.61 20.41 -15.77
N GLU A 6 35.90 20.96 -16.76
CA GLU A 6 35.80 22.42 -16.93
C GLU A 6 34.85 23.09 -15.92
N PHE A 7 34.08 22.33 -15.14
CA PHE A 7 33.11 22.89 -14.20
C PHE A 7 33.81 23.47 -12.97
N THR A 8 33.45 24.70 -12.58
CA THR A 8 33.87 25.24 -11.27
C THR A 8 33.08 24.55 -10.16
N LYS A 9 33.63 24.52 -8.95
CA LYS A 9 32.97 23.91 -7.78
C LYS A 9 31.48 24.31 -7.60
N SER A 10 31.14 25.58 -7.81
CA SER A 10 29.74 26.04 -7.75
C SER A 10 28.83 25.41 -8.81
N TRP A 11 29.35 25.15 -10.01
CA TRP A 11 28.64 24.44 -11.08
C TRP A 11 28.51 22.95 -10.77
N GLU A 12 29.49 22.35 -10.11
CA GLU A 12 29.41 20.96 -9.64
C GLU A 12 28.27 20.79 -8.62
N GLU A 13 28.21 21.67 -7.61
CA GLU A 13 27.14 21.68 -6.60
C GLU A 13 25.77 21.95 -7.23
N TYR A 14 25.70 22.84 -8.22
CA TYR A 14 24.46 23.08 -8.97
C TYR A 14 24.02 21.84 -9.76
N ALA A 15 24.94 21.21 -10.49
CA ALA A 15 24.67 20.00 -11.28
C ALA A 15 24.20 18.85 -10.39
N GLU A 16 24.84 18.67 -9.23
CA GLU A 16 24.45 17.65 -8.25
C GLU A 16 23.04 17.88 -7.72
N ASN A 17 22.71 19.10 -7.27
CA ASN A 17 21.37 19.43 -6.79
C ASN A 17 20.31 19.29 -7.88
N LEU A 18 20.62 19.73 -9.10
CA LEU A 18 19.69 19.64 -10.23
C LEU A 18 19.42 18.18 -10.60
N CYS A 19 20.45 17.34 -10.65
CA CYS A 19 20.30 15.91 -10.95
C CYS A 19 19.65 15.12 -9.81
N TRP A 20 19.79 15.58 -8.56
CA TRP A 20 19.08 14.99 -7.43
C TRP A 20 17.56 15.19 -7.53
N VAL A 21 17.13 16.39 -7.92
CA VAL A 21 15.70 16.75 -8.04
C VAL A 21 15.11 16.27 -9.36
N SER A 22 15.89 16.25 -10.44
CA SER A 22 15.42 15.84 -11.76
C SER A 22 15.33 14.31 -11.89
N ASN A 23 14.41 13.83 -12.73
CA ASN A 23 14.38 12.40 -13.05
C ASN A 23 15.65 12.01 -13.82
N THR A 24 16.25 10.90 -13.41
CA THR A 24 17.40 10.30 -14.12
C THR A 24 16.95 9.13 -14.97
N TYR A 25 17.79 8.66 -15.87
CA TYR A 25 17.49 7.50 -16.70
C TYR A 25 18.67 6.54 -16.76
N PHE A 26 18.40 5.31 -17.14
CA PHE A 26 19.42 4.27 -17.30
C PHE A 26 19.52 3.87 -18.76
N LEU A 27 20.75 3.61 -19.20
CA LEU A 27 21.07 3.08 -20.52
C LEU A 27 21.84 1.78 -20.31
N LEU A 28 21.56 0.78 -21.14
CA LEU A 28 22.36 -0.43 -21.17
C LEU A 28 23.77 -0.11 -21.72
N PRO A 29 24.81 -0.90 -21.38
CA PRO A 29 26.17 -0.64 -21.85
C PRO A 29 26.35 -0.55 -23.38
N ASN A 30 25.42 -1.15 -24.15
CA ASN A 30 25.44 -1.14 -25.61
C ASN A 30 24.56 -0.03 -26.22
N GLU A 31 23.88 0.79 -25.40
CA GLU A 31 23.02 1.87 -25.86
C GLU A 31 23.80 3.19 -25.87
N GLU A 32 23.63 3.97 -26.94
CA GLU A 32 24.26 5.27 -27.07
C GLU A 32 23.49 6.34 -26.29
N ILE A 33 24.21 7.39 -25.87
CA ILE A 33 23.62 8.52 -25.16
C ILE A 33 22.76 9.31 -26.17
N PRO A 34 21.47 9.57 -25.90
CA PRO A 34 20.61 10.28 -26.83
C PRO A 34 21.10 11.72 -27.03
N THR A 35 21.41 12.07 -28.28
CA THR A 35 21.76 13.44 -28.69
C THR A 35 20.54 14.22 -29.16
N ASP A 36 19.57 13.54 -29.76
CA ASP A 36 18.38 14.15 -30.34
C ASP A 36 17.19 14.14 -29.37
N GLN A 37 16.34 15.15 -29.46
CA GLN A 37 15.16 15.26 -28.60
C GLN A 37 14.20 14.07 -28.77
N VAL A 38 14.09 13.53 -29.98
CA VAL A 38 13.23 12.38 -30.30
C VAL A 38 13.68 11.12 -29.55
N ASP A 39 14.99 10.89 -29.44
CA ASP A 39 15.52 9.73 -28.74
C ASP A 39 15.51 9.92 -27.23
N TYR A 40 15.70 11.16 -26.76
CA TYR A 40 15.55 11.50 -25.35
C TYR A 40 14.14 11.19 -24.81
N GLU A 41 13.09 11.43 -25.61
CA GLU A 41 11.71 11.15 -25.24
C GLU A 41 11.39 9.64 -25.15
N LYS A 42 12.18 8.79 -25.82
CA LYS A 42 12.01 7.33 -25.78
C LYS A 42 12.62 6.70 -24.52
N VAL A 43 13.49 7.41 -23.81
CA VAL A 43 14.23 6.83 -22.70
C VAL A 43 13.32 6.61 -21.48
N LYS A 44 13.52 5.47 -20.82
CA LYS A 44 12.79 5.15 -19.59
C LYS A 44 13.40 5.89 -18.39
N PHE A 45 12.69 6.91 -17.92
CA PHE A 45 13.04 7.62 -16.70
C PHE A 45 12.78 6.80 -15.44
N ILE A 46 13.65 6.97 -14.46
CA ILE A 46 13.65 6.31 -13.17
C ILE A 46 13.22 7.33 -12.11
N GLY A 47 11.94 7.34 -11.79
CA GLY A 47 11.39 8.18 -10.71
C GLY A 47 11.25 7.45 -9.37
N TYR A 48 11.31 6.12 -9.35
CA TYR A 48 10.90 5.36 -8.16
C TYR A 48 11.83 5.58 -6.94
N TYR A 49 13.10 5.95 -7.12
CA TYR A 49 14.00 6.27 -5.99
C TYR A 49 13.55 7.49 -5.19
N GLN A 50 12.99 8.50 -5.85
CA GLN A 50 12.51 9.71 -5.19
C GLN A 50 11.22 9.45 -4.41
N TRP A 51 10.33 8.62 -4.97
CA TRP A 51 8.97 8.42 -4.43
C TRP A 51 8.83 7.22 -3.50
N VAL A 52 9.85 6.36 -3.38
CA VAL A 52 9.74 5.08 -2.66
C VAL A 52 9.27 5.26 -1.21
N VAL A 53 9.79 6.27 -0.50
CA VAL A 53 9.44 6.52 0.91
C VAL A 53 7.97 6.92 1.04
N ILE A 54 7.50 7.81 0.16
CA ILE A 54 6.13 8.31 0.16
C ILE A 54 5.16 7.17 -0.18
N VAL A 55 5.49 6.39 -1.21
CA VAL A 55 4.68 5.23 -1.61
C VAL A 55 4.61 4.22 -0.47
N MET A 56 5.73 3.82 0.13
CA MET A 56 5.75 2.88 1.26
C MET A 56 4.97 3.38 2.48
N ALA A 57 5.04 4.68 2.79
CA ALA A 57 4.20 5.28 3.84
C ALA A 57 2.70 5.14 3.49
N GLY A 58 2.34 5.41 2.23
CA GLY A 58 1.00 5.17 1.71
C GLY A 58 0.57 3.70 1.81
N GLN A 59 1.45 2.74 1.50
CA GLN A 59 1.18 1.30 1.63
C GLN A 59 0.88 0.90 3.07
N ALA A 60 1.65 1.44 4.03
CA ALA A 60 1.43 1.21 5.45
C ALA A 60 0.08 1.77 5.91
N MET A 61 -0.25 3.01 5.49
CA MET A 61 -1.54 3.63 5.80
C MET A 61 -2.73 2.85 5.20
N LEU A 62 -2.65 2.44 3.93
CA LEU A 62 -3.66 1.63 3.26
C LEU A 62 -3.89 0.28 3.97
N SER A 63 -2.81 -0.33 4.46
CA SER A 63 -2.89 -1.58 5.22
C SER A 63 -3.52 -1.44 6.59
N TRP A 64 -3.61 -0.21 7.11
CA TRP A 64 -4.32 0.10 8.35
C TRP A 64 -5.84 0.27 8.14
N VAL A 65 -6.29 0.57 6.92
CA VAL A 65 -7.72 0.82 6.61
C VAL A 65 -8.63 -0.36 6.98
N PRO A 66 -8.33 -1.62 6.61
CA PRO A 66 -9.16 -2.76 6.99
C PRO A 66 -9.25 -2.94 8.52
N HIS A 67 -8.17 -2.65 9.24
CA HIS A 67 -8.16 -2.69 10.71
C HIS A 67 -9.04 -1.58 11.32
N LEU A 68 -9.01 -0.37 10.74
CA LEU A 68 -9.88 0.73 11.18
C LEU A 68 -11.35 0.40 10.93
N LEU A 69 -11.69 -0.15 9.75
CA LEU A 69 -13.03 -0.61 9.42
C LEU A 69 -13.54 -1.68 10.38
N TRP A 70 -12.68 -2.65 10.74
CA TRP A 70 -13.00 -3.63 11.79
C TRP A 70 -13.30 -2.94 13.11
N ARG A 71 -12.42 -2.04 13.56
CA ARG A 71 -12.55 -1.36 14.86
C ARG A 71 -13.81 -0.51 14.97
N VAL A 72 -14.18 0.19 13.90
CA VAL A 72 -15.39 1.03 13.84
C VAL A 72 -16.65 0.18 13.70
N GLY A 73 -16.62 -0.84 12.83
CA GLY A 73 -17.76 -1.71 12.57
C GLY A 73 -18.07 -2.67 13.73
N SER A 74 -17.04 -3.13 14.44
CA SER A 74 -17.18 -4.07 15.54
C SER A 74 -17.36 -3.38 16.90
N ARG A 75 -17.59 -2.07 17.01
CA ARG A 75 -17.58 -1.29 18.27
C ARG A 75 -18.28 -1.96 19.47
N ARG A 76 -19.32 -2.75 19.25
CA ARG A 76 -20.07 -3.47 20.30
C ARG A 76 -19.42 -4.81 20.75
N LEU A 77 -18.61 -5.45 19.91
CA LEU A 77 -18.01 -6.78 20.16
C LEU A 77 -16.86 -6.78 21.18
N PRO A 78 -15.88 -5.85 21.16
CA PRO A 78 -14.84 -5.77 22.19
C PRO A 78 -15.43 -5.41 23.56
N LEU A 79 -16.53 -4.66 23.58
CA LEU A 79 -17.26 -4.30 24.80
C LEU A 79 -17.91 -5.55 25.41
N LEU A 80 -18.59 -6.36 24.57
CA LEU A 80 -19.11 -7.68 24.94
C LEU A 80 -18.02 -8.64 25.44
N LEU A 81 -16.88 -8.74 24.75
CA LEU A 81 -15.76 -9.60 25.14
C LEU A 81 -15.06 -9.13 26.42
N LYS A 82 -14.94 -7.81 26.61
CA LYS A 82 -14.35 -7.22 27.81
C LYS A 82 -15.27 -7.42 29.03
N SER A 83 -16.57 -7.17 28.89
CA SER A 83 -17.55 -7.47 29.93
C SER A 83 -17.66 -8.97 30.22
N ALA A 84 -17.57 -9.84 29.20
CA ALA A 84 -17.53 -11.29 29.40
C ALA A 84 -16.28 -11.75 30.17
N ARG A 85 -15.12 -11.17 29.84
CA ARG A 85 -13.85 -11.43 30.53
C ARG A 85 -13.87 -10.92 31.97
N GLU A 86 -14.41 -9.73 32.20
CA GLU A 86 -14.56 -9.14 33.54
C GLU A 86 -15.59 -9.90 34.39
N ALA A 87 -16.63 -10.46 33.78
CA ALA A 87 -17.57 -11.37 34.43
C ALA A 87 -16.94 -12.72 34.85
N ALA A 88 -15.77 -13.07 34.30
CA ALA A 88 -15.01 -14.27 34.67
C ALA A 88 -13.98 -14.02 35.81
N ILE A 89 -13.69 -12.76 36.16
CA ILE A 89 -12.81 -12.39 37.28
C ILE A 89 -13.58 -12.61 38.60
N PRO A 90 -12.96 -13.05 39.71
CA PRO A 90 -13.67 -13.38 40.95
C PRO A 90 -14.35 -12.20 41.69
N ASP A 91 -14.06 -10.96 41.32
CA ASP A 91 -14.51 -9.76 42.04
C ASP A 91 -16.02 -9.48 41.89
N ARG A 92 -16.77 -9.51 43.00
CA ARG A 92 -18.24 -9.67 42.98
C ARG A 92 -18.98 -8.43 42.48
N GLU A 93 -18.52 -7.22 42.81
CA GLU A 93 -19.16 -5.98 42.35
C GLU A 93 -18.89 -5.68 40.87
N LEU A 94 -17.65 -5.93 40.42
CA LEU A 94 -17.24 -5.73 39.03
C LEU A 94 -18.00 -6.68 38.10
N ARG A 95 -18.15 -7.94 38.52
CA ARG A 95 -18.93 -8.96 37.78
C ARG A 95 -20.39 -8.56 37.61
N LEU A 96 -21.06 -8.08 38.66
CA LEU A 96 -22.49 -7.71 38.59
C LEU A 96 -22.74 -6.59 37.58
N LYS A 97 -21.85 -5.58 37.54
CA LYS A 97 -21.91 -4.48 36.55
C LYS A 97 -21.59 -4.95 35.13
N ALA A 98 -20.60 -5.84 34.98
CA ALA A 98 -20.24 -6.39 33.68
C ALA A 98 -21.36 -7.29 33.12
N VAL A 99 -21.99 -8.10 33.97
CA VAL A 99 -23.12 -8.97 33.62
C VAL A 99 -24.36 -8.15 33.24
N SER A 100 -24.71 -7.09 33.98
CA SER A 100 -25.89 -6.26 33.63
C SER A 100 -25.74 -5.57 32.27
N CYS A 101 -24.53 -5.07 31.96
CA CYS A 101 -24.22 -4.52 30.63
C CYS A 101 -24.31 -5.59 29.53
N LEU A 102 -23.84 -6.81 29.82
CA LEU A 102 -23.86 -7.93 28.88
C LEU A 102 -25.30 -8.42 28.61
N VAL A 103 -26.16 -8.46 29.62
CA VAL A 103 -27.58 -8.79 29.45
C VAL A 103 -28.29 -7.74 28.59
N ALA A 104 -28.12 -6.46 28.88
CA ALA A 104 -28.75 -5.38 28.10
C ALA A 104 -28.35 -5.41 26.61
N THR A 105 -27.08 -5.73 26.32
CA THR A 105 -26.60 -5.84 24.93
C THR A 105 -27.14 -7.10 24.23
N LEU A 106 -27.28 -8.22 24.94
CA LEU A 106 -27.88 -9.45 24.39
C LEU A 106 -29.39 -9.30 24.13
N GLU A 107 -30.10 -8.58 24.99
CA GLU A 107 -31.52 -8.31 24.85
C GLU A 107 -31.80 -7.47 23.58
N GLU A 108 -31.00 -6.42 23.36
CA GLU A 108 -31.08 -5.61 22.13
C GLU A 108 -30.78 -6.43 20.85
N GLN A 109 -29.86 -7.41 20.93
CA GLN A 109 -29.60 -8.35 19.82
C GLN A 109 -30.78 -9.31 19.59
N ALA A 110 -31.39 -9.82 20.67
CA ALA A 110 -32.53 -10.73 20.61
C ALA A 110 -33.78 -10.03 20.03
N GLU A 111 -34.03 -8.78 20.41
CA GLU A 111 -35.11 -7.96 19.84
C GLU A 111 -34.88 -7.63 18.36
N SER A 112 -33.64 -7.36 17.97
CA SER A 112 -33.27 -7.19 16.56
C SER A 112 -33.55 -8.48 15.76
N GLN A 113 -33.27 -9.65 16.34
CA GLN A 113 -33.51 -10.95 15.72
C GLN A 113 -34.99 -11.30 15.61
N SER A 114 -35.80 -10.91 16.60
CA SER A 114 -37.25 -11.12 16.59
C SER A 114 -37.95 -10.23 15.56
N ARG A 115 -37.50 -8.97 15.41
CA ARG A 115 -37.96 -8.04 14.36
C ARG A 115 -37.62 -8.55 12.96
N PHE A 116 -36.41 -9.09 12.78
CA PHE A 116 -35.97 -9.68 11.52
C PHE A 116 -36.79 -10.91 11.10
N ARG A 117 -37.12 -11.80 12.05
CA ARG A 117 -37.97 -12.97 11.79
C ARG A 117 -39.38 -12.63 11.31
N ARG A 118 -39.87 -11.43 11.61
CA ARG A 118 -41.19 -10.94 11.20
C ARG A 118 -41.26 -10.53 9.71
N ILE A 119 -40.11 -10.37 9.04
CA ILE A 119 -40.04 -10.01 7.61
C ILE A 119 -40.24 -11.26 6.73
N LYS A 120 -41.37 -11.30 6.01
CA LYS A 120 -41.84 -12.46 5.21
C LYS A 120 -41.26 -12.59 3.79
N SER A 121 -40.71 -11.53 3.18
CA SER A 121 -40.28 -11.53 1.76
C SER A 121 -38.90 -12.18 1.55
N LEU A 122 -38.82 -13.19 0.67
CA LEU A 122 -37.59 -13.89 0.26
C LEU A 122 -36.61 -12.99 -0.51
N LEU A 123 -37.11 -12.08 -1.34
CA LEU A 123 -36.28 -11.16 -2.14
C LEU A 123 -35.59 -10.12 -1.23
N ASN A 124 -36.33 -9.56 -0.26
CA ASN A 124 -35.75 -8.70 0.79
C ASN A 124 -34.83 -9.47 1.74
N ARG A 125 -35.04 -10.78 1.89
CA ARG A 125 -34.19 -11.66 2.70
C ARG A 125 -32.83 -11.94 2.01
N CYS A 126 -32.77 -11.94 0.69
CA CYS A 126 -31.52 -12.18 -0.05
C CYS A 126 -30.72 -10.88 -0.32
N LEU A 127 -31.39 -9.77 -0.62
CA LEU A 127 -30.74 -8.49 -0.94
C LEU A 127 -30.37 -7.65 0.29
N CYS A 128 -31.10 -7.75 1.40
CA CYS A 128 -30.85 -6.98 2.63
C CYS A 128 -31.02 -7.80 3.92
N GLY A 129 -31.25 -9.12 3.79
CA GLY A 129 -31.70 -9.95 4.90
C GLY A 129 -30.60 -10.66 5.65
N VAL A 130 -29.65 -9.90 6.18
CA VAL A 130 -28.64 -10.49 7.06
C VAL A 130 -29.28 -10.62 8.45
N THR A 131 -29.43 -11.85 8.96
CA THR A 131 -29.84 -12.04 10.37
C THR A 131 -28.89 -11.23 11.27
N PRO A 132 -29.32 -10.67 12.40
CA PRO A 132 -28.43 -9.85 13.24
C PRO A 132 -27.15 -10.60 13.66
N ASN A 133 -27.22 -11.93 13.85
CA ASN A 133 -26.05 -12.79 14.07
C ASN A 133 -25.20 -12.96 12.79
N ALA A 134 -25.83 -13.03 11.63
CA ALA A 134 -25.13 -13.00 10.35
C ALA A 134 -24.49 -11.64 10.04
N ARG A 135 -24.96 -10.52 10.64
CA ARG A 135 -24.43 -9.18 10.36
C ARG A 135 -22.99 -9.05 10.81
N LEU A 136 -22.68 -9.58 11.99
CA LEU A 136 -21.33 -9.57 12.53
C LEU A 136 -20.40 -10.51 11.75
N THR A 137 -20.87 -11.71 11.41
CA THR A 137 -20.09 -12.68 10.64
C THR A 137 -19.86 -12.21 9.20
N THR A 138 -20.86 -11.62 8.54
CA THR A 138 -20.70 -10.97 7.23
C THR A 138 -19.74 -9.79 7.29
N LEU A 139 -19.81 -8.95 8.33
CA LEU A 139 -18.83 -7.86 8.54
C LEU A 139 -17.41 -8.41 8.72
N PHE A 140 -17.24 -9.47 9.51
CA PHE A 140 -15.95 -10.13 9.70
C PHE A 140 -15.40 -10.67 8.38
N LEU A 141 -16.21 -11.44 7.63
CA LEU A 141 -15.81 -11.97 6.33
C LEU A 141 -15.47 -10.85 5.34
N LEU A 142 -16.26 -9.78 5.29
CA LEU A 142 -16.01 -8.62 4.43
C LEU A 142 -14.69 -7.92 4.78
N VAL A 143 -14.41 -7.71 6.07
CA VAL A 143 -13.13 -7.15 6.52
C VAL A 143 -11.96 -8.07 6.14
N ARG A 144 -12.11 -9.39 6.30
CA ARG A 144 -11.07 -10.35 5.89
C ARG A 144 -10.83 -10.32 4.38
N MET A 145 -11.89 -10.24 3.59
CA MET A 145 -11.78 -10.07 2.13
C MET A 145 -11.09 -8.75 1.76
N LEU A 146 -11.39 -7.65 2.47
CA LEU A 146 -10.69 -6.37 2.30
C LEU A 146 -9.20 -6.45 2.65
N PHE A 147 -8.82 -7.22 3.67
CA PHE A 147 -7.41 -7.48 3.97
C PHE A 147 -6.71 -8.20 2.80
N VAL A 148 -7.31 -9.28 2.29
CA VAL A 148 -6.76 -10.03 1.15
C VAL A 148 -6.67 -9.14 -0.09
N ALA A 149 -7.74 -8.40 -0.40
CA ALA A 149 -7.77 -7.47 -1.53
C ALA A 149 -6.72 -6.36 -1.40
N ASN A 150 -6.56 -5.79 -0.20
CA ASN A 150 -5.50 -4.81 0.06
C ASN A 150 -4.13 -5.44 -0.15
N SER A 151 -3.85 -6.63 0.40
CA SER A 151 -2.57 -7.31 0.21
C SER A 151 -2.25 -7.58 -1.27
N VAL A 152 -3.23 -8.04 -2.06
CA VAL A 152 -3.07 -8.22 -3.51
C VAL A 152 -2.82 -6.87 -4.21
N GLY A 153 -3.57 -5.84 -3.82
CA GLY A 153 -3.38 -4.47 -4.31
C GLY A 153 -1.99 -3.91 -4.02
N GLN A 154 -1.45 -4.14 -2.83
CA GLN A 154 -0.09 -3.72 -2.47
C GLN A 154 0.97 -4.37 -3.36
N ILE A 155 0.83 -5.67 -3.66
CA ILE A 155 1.74 -6.39 -4.57
C ILE A 155 1.66 -5.81 -5.98
N TYR A 156 0.45 -5.55 -6.49
CA TYR A 156 0.25 -4.98 -7.82
C TYR A 156 0.78 -3.54 -7.92
N MET A 157 0.59 -2.74 -6.87
CA MET A 157 1.13 -1.38 -6.82
C MET A 157 2.66 -1.40 -6.86
N MET A 158 3.30 -2.31 -6.10
CA MET A 158 4.76 -2.45 -6.13
C MET A 158 5.29 -2.92 -7.49
N LYS A 159 4.58 -3.86 -8.14
CA LYS A 159 4.88 -4.28 -9.52
C LYS A 159 4.87 -3.09 -10.48
N ARG A 160 3.81 -2.28 -10.44
CA ARG A 160 3.65 -1.13 -11.35
C ARG A 160 4.68 -0.03 -11.06
N PHE A 161 4.99 0.20 -9.79
CA PHE A 161 5.94 1.21 -9.33
C PHE A 161 7.38 0.90 -9.75
N THR A 162 7.80 -0.35 -9.59
CA THR A 162 9.15 -0.80 -9.97
C THR A 162 9.30 -1.10 -11.47
N GLY A 163 8.17 -1.25 -12.19
CA GLY A 163 8.17 -1.49 -13.63
C GLY A 163 8.56 -2.92 -14.03
N PHE A 164 8.33 -3.90 -13.16
CA PHE A 164 8.50 -5.32 -13.47
C PHE A 164 7.29 -5.87 -14.25
N ASN A 165 7.55 -6.84 -15.15
CA ASN A 165 6.51 -7.49 -15.94
C ASN A 165 5.73 -8.56 -15.15
N SER A 166 6.37 -9.17 -14.15
CA SER A 166 5.83 -10.28 -13.35
C SER A 166 5.34 -9.80 -11.99
N THR A 167 4.29 -10.44 -11.45
CA THR A 167 3.81 -10.19 -10.06
C THR A 167 4.77 -10.75 -9.01
N LEU A 168 5.47 -11.84 -9.33
CA LEU A 168 6.53 -12.45 -8.53
C LEU A 168 7.89 -11.74 -8.73
N PHE A 169 7.88 -10.40 -8.71
CA PHE A 169 9.07 -9.60 -9.00
C PHE A 169 10.22 -9.89 -8.00
N GLY A 170 9.91 -10.11 -6.72
CA GLY A 170 10.91 -10.40 -5.69
C GLY A 170 11.63 -11.73 -5.90
N MET A 171 10.89 -12.79 -6.22
CA MET A 171 11.49 -14.11 -6.49
C MET A 171 12.34 -14.08 -7.76
N LYS A 172 11.86 -13.41 -8.81
CA LYS A 172 12.63 -13.23 -10.04
C LYS A 172 13.93 -12.48 -9.79
N LEU A 173 13.87 -11.36 -9.05
CA LEU A 173 15.07 -10.60 -8.69
C LEU A 173 16.06 -11.43 -7.87
N LEU A 174 15.59 -12.21 -6.89
CA LEU A 174 16.44 -13.10 -6.11
C LEU A 174 17.09 -14.19 -6.96
N GLN A 175 16.34 -14.78 -7.89
CA GLN A 175 16.87 -15.77 -8.83
C GLN A 175 17.96 -15.16 -9.71
N ASP A 176 17.71 -13.98 -10.28
CA ASP A 176 18.67 -13.27 -11.13
C ASP A 176 19.95 -12.94 -10.34
N LEU A 177 19.82 -12.44 -9.10
CA LEU A 177 20.94 -12.17 -8.20
C LEU A 177 21.72 -13.44 -7.83
N SER A 178 21.03 -14.54 -7.54
CA SER A 178 21.67 -15.83 -7.23
C SER A 178 22.44 -16.43 -8.41
N ALA A 179 21.98 -16.15 -9.63
CA ALA A 179 22.63 -16.54 -10.87
C ALA A 179 23.77 -15.59 -11.28
N GLY A 180 24.03 -14.53 -10.51
CA GLY A 180 25.04 -13.52 -10.82
C GLY A 180 24.65 -12.56 -11.95
N VAL A 181 23.36 -12.47 -12.28
CA VAL A 181 22.86 -11.52 -13.28
C VAL A 181 22.63 -10.17 -12.61
N GLU A 182 23.46 -9.19 -12.95
CA GLU A 182 23.40 -7.86 -12.36
C GLU A 182 22.47 -6.87 -13.09
N TRP A 183 22.33 -5.69 -12.49
CA TRP A 183 21.52 -4.57 -12.98
C TRP A 183 21.97 -4.07 -14.37
N GLU A 184 23.23 -4.24 -14.73
CA GLU A 184 23.77 -3.85 -16.04
C GLU A 184 23.10 -4.59 -17.20
N ARG A 185 22.67 -5.85 -16.99
CA ARG A 185 21.98 -6.66 -18.01
C ARG A 185 20.48 -6.55 -17.94
N THR A 186 19.93 -6.42 -16.74
CA THR A 186 18.47 -6.44 -16.51
C THR A 186 17.82 -5.06 -16.60
N GLY A 187 18.61 -4.00 -16.38
CA GLY A 187 18.11 -2.63 -16.24
C GLY A 187 17.20 -2.43 -15.02
N HIS A 188 17.16 -3.39 -14.10
CA HIS A 188 16.42 -3.30 -12.86
C HIS A 188 17.34 -2.82 -11.74
N PHE A 189 16.91 -1.78 -11.02
CA PHE A 189 17.66 -1.15 -9.92
C PHE A 189 19.12 -0.78 -10.28
N PRO A 190 19.33 0.03 -11.32
CA PRO A 190 20.66 0.46 -11.72
C PRO A 190 21.30 1.32 -10.63
N ARG A 191 22.59 1.10 -10.41
CA ARG A 191 23.40 1.87 -9.44
C ARG A 191 23.97 3.15 -10.05
N VAL A 192 24.10 3.17 -11.36
CA VAL A 192 24.60 4.31 -12.14
C VAL A 192 23.48 4.75 -13.07
N THR A 193 23.17 6.04 -13.06
CA THR A 193 22.16 6.65 -13.92
C THR A 193 22.71 7.92 -14.57
N TYR A 194 22.10 8.30 -15.68
CA TYR A 194 22.44 9.47 -16.46
C TYR A 194 21.44 10.60 -16.17
N CYS A 195 21.97 11.81 -16.17
CA CYS A 195 21.22 13.04 -15.97
C CYS A 195 21.66 14.05 -17.02
N THR A 196 20.71 14.57 -17.79
CA THR A 196 20.99 15.59 -18.82
C THR A 196 20.70 16.97 -18.27
N ILE A 197 21.70 17.85 -18.31
CA ILE A 197 21.61 19.23 -17.86
C ILE A 197 21.48 20.13 -19.10
N LYS A 198 20.40 20.93 -19.16
CA LYS A 198 20.24 21.93 -20.21
C LYS A 198 20.88 23.25 -19.78
N VAL A 199 22.04 23.56 -20.35
CA VAL A 199 22.72 24.85 -20.14
C VAL A 199 22.31 25.80 -21.26
N ARG A 200 21.75 26.96 -20.91
CA ARG A 200 21.47 28.02 -21.88
C ARG A 200 22.70 28.90 -22.05
N LYS A 201 23.27 28.94 -23.25
CA LYS A 201 24.34 29.88 -23.61
C LYS A 201 23.74 31.04 -24.40
N MET A 202 24.21 32.27 -24.16
CA MET A 202 23.85 33.43 -24.98
C MET A 202 24.26 33.16 -26.43
N GLY A 203 23.30 33.16 -27.36
CA GLY A 203 23.53 32.92 -28.80
C GLY A 203 22.97 31.61 -29.38
N GLN A 204 22.31 30.76 -28.58
CA GLN A 204 21.52 29.65 -29.13
C GLN A 204 20.14 30.16 -29.58
N THR A 205 19.96 30.33 -30.88
CA THR A 205 18.64 30.46 -31.55
C THR A 205 17.95 29.11 -31.66
#